data_AF-A0A315CIF0-F1
#
_entry.id   AF-A0A315CIF0-F1
#
_cell.length_a   1.000
_cell.length_b   1.000
_cell.length_c   1.000
_cell.angle_alpha   90.00
_cell.angle_beta   90.00
_cell.angle_gamma   90.00
#
_symmetry.space_group_name_H-M   'P 1'
#
loop_
_entity.id
_entity.type
_entity.pdbx_description
1 polymer ?
#
loop_
_entity_poly.entity_id
_entity_poly.type
_entity_poly.pdbx_seq_one_letter_code
_entity_poly.pdbx_strand_id
1 'polypeptide(L)'
;MSPKTVTIHRRTVLTRLVALPMVVATPFLASCAGPQVQNYAQEKPQLDLRTYFTGTIDAWGVFTDRSGQVVKRFTVVMDCSWQGDEGVLDEAFVYSDGTQQRRIWKLKAGPNGTYTGRADDVVGTASGQVSGNAFRWGYTLALPVDGRVWHVDFDDWMYLMDERVMLNKATMSKWGVKLGEVTLSFTRRTPLAVKAG
;
A
#
# COMPACT_ATOMS: atom_id res chain seq x y z
N MET A 1 38.78 -53.17 79.89
CA MET A 1 38.64 -51.71 80.01
C MET A 1 39.22 -51.08 78.74
N SER A 2 38.36 -50.84 77.74
CA SER A 2 38.64 -50.19 76.44
C SER A 2 37.29 -50.10 75.67
N PRO A 3 37.14 -49.23 74.67
CA PRO A 3 36.16 -48.14 74.66
C PRO A 3 34.93 -48.45 73.80
N LYS A 4 33.84 -47.70 73.97
CA LYS A 4 32.81 -47.58 72.93
C LYS A 4 32.55 -46.11 72.63
N THR A 5 33.04 -45.72 71.46
CA THR A 5 32.84 -44.47 70.75
C THR A 5 31.36 -44.15 70.59
N VAL A 6 30.96 -42.92 70.93
CA VAL A 6 29.61 -42.39 70.75
C VAL A 6 29.50 -41.76 69.36
N THR A 7 28.58 -42.28 68.54
CA THR A 7 28.29 -41.80 67.19
C THR A 7 27.36 -40.59 67.24
N ILE A 8 27.79 -39.45 66.67
CA ILE A 8 27.00 -38.23 66.52
C ILE A 8 26.02 -38.39 65.34
N HIS A 9 24.71 -38.30 65.61
CA HIS A 9 23.67 -38.23 64.59
C HIS A 9 23.61 -36.82 63.97
N ARG A 10 24.03 -36.69 62.70
CA ARG A 10 23.75 -35.52 61.88
C ARG A 10 22.30 -35.60 61.38
N ARG A 11 21.45 -34.67 61.85
CA ARG A 11 20.10 -34.44 61.31
C ARG A 11 20.23 -33.74 59.96
N THR A 12 19.90 -34.44 58.88
CA THR A 12 19.79 -33.84 57.54
C THR A 12 18.38 -33.27 57.37
N VAL A 13 18.25 -31.95 57.43
CA VAL A 13 16.99 -31.25 57.09
C VAL A 13 16.92 -31.20 55.56
N LEU A 14 16.05 -32.02 54.96
CA LEU A 14 15.71 -31.92 53.54
C LEU A 14 14.76 -30.72 53.34
N THR A 15 15.30 -29.61 52.85
CA THR A 15 14.53 -28.47 52.38
C THR A 15 13.78 -28.86 51.11
N ARG A 16 12.46 -29.05 51.19
CA ARG A 16 11.59 -29.22 50.02
C ARG A 16 11.48 -27.90 49.27
N LEU A 17 12.21 -27.75 48.17
CA LEU A 17 11.98 -26.69 47.18
C LEU A 17 10.66 -26.99 46.46
N VAL A 18 9.60 -26.29 46.85
CA VAL A 18 8.34 -26.23 46.08
C VAL A 18 8.63 -25.37 44.85
N ALA A 19 8.82 -26.01 43.70
CA ALA A 19 8.95 -25.32 42.43
C ALA A 19 7.56 -24.76 42.03
N LEU A 20 7.38 -23.45 42.16
CA LEU A 20 6.23 -22.73 41.61
C LEU A 20 6.33 -22.76 40.06
N PRO A 21 5.30 -23.19 39.32
CA PRO A 21 5.31 -23.08 37.87
C PRO A 21 5.19 -21.59 37.50
N MET A 22 6.28 -21.04 36.97
CA MET A 22 6.32 -19.70 36.38
C MET A 22 5.51 -19.74 35.08
N VAL A 23 4.26 -19.28 35.12
CA VAL A 23 3.43 -19.11 33.92
C VAL A 23 4.08 -17.99 33.09
N VAL A 24 4.89 -18.39 32.11
CA VAL A 24 5.43 -17.50 31.09
C VAL A 24 4.25 -17.11 30.19
N ALA A 25 3.66 -15.95 30.47
CA ALA A 25 2.70 -15.33 29.58
C ALA A 25 3.45 -14.87 28.32
N THR A 26 3.50 -15.71 27.30
CA THR A 26 3.91 -15.30 25.94
C THR A 26 2.95 -14.22 25.46
N PRO A 27 3.40 -12.97 25.23
CA PRO A 27 2.55 -11.98 24.60
C PRO A 27 2.23 -12.50 23.20
N PHE A 28 0.96 -12.83 22.96
CA PHE A 28 0.44 -13.00 21.62
C PHE A 28 0.60 -11.66 20.91
N LEU A 29 1.66 -11.53 20.12
CA LEU A 29 1.78 -10.46 19.13
C LEU A 29 0.67 -10.72 18.11
N ALA A 30 -0.53 -10.22 18.39
CA ALA A 30 -1.55 -10.04 17.38
C ALA A 30 -0.95 -9.08 16.35
N SER A 31 -0.38 -9.65 15.29
CA SER A 31 -0.06 -8.90 14.09
C SER A 31 -1.40 -8.41 13.55
N CYS A 32 -1.78 -7.17 13.89
CA CYS A 32 -2.87 -6.49 13.23
C CYS A 32 -2.49 -6.41 11.76
N ALA A 33 -3.06 -7.29 10.94
CA ALA A 33 -2.95 -7.19 9.50
C ALA A 33 -3.39 -5.77 9.11
N GLY A 34 -2.60 -5.09 8.28
CA GLY A 34 -2.94 -3.76 7.79
C GLY A 34 -4.29 -3.76 7.03
N PRO A 35 -4.80 -2.57 6.67
CA PRO A 35 -6.06 -2.45 5.95
C PRO A 35 -6.11 -3.36 4.72
N GLN A 36 -7.23 -4.07 4.55
CA GLN A 36 -7.53 -4.88 3.38
C GLN A 36 -8.53 -4.16 2.51
N VAL A 37 -8.40 -4.26 1.18
CA VAL A 37 -9.31 -3.55 0.28
C VAL A 37 -10.76 -4.05 0.44
N GLN A 38 -10.94 -5.31 0.83
CA GLN A 38 -12.24 -5.92 1.11
C GLN A 38 -13.00 -5.24 2.27
N ASN A 39 -12.31 -4.52 3.15
CA ASN A 39 -12.95 -3.74 4.22
C ASN A 39 -13.88 -2.65 3.66
N TYR A 40 -13.70 -2.24 2.40
CA TYR A 40 -14.46 -1.19 1.74
C TYR A 40 -15.60 -1.73 0.86
N ALA A 41 -15.89 -3.04 0.87
CA ALA A 41 -16.83 -3.66 -0.08
C ALA A 41 -18.23 -3.01 -0.11
N GLN A 42 -18.70 -2.49 1.03
CA GLN A 42 -20.02 -1.87 1.16
C GLN A 42 -20.02 -0.36 0.88
N GLU A 43 -18.85 0.26 0.71
CA GLU A 43 -18.73 1.69 0.47
C GLU A 43 -19.28 2.11 -0.89
N LYS A 44 -19.79 3.33 -0.94
CA LYS A 44 -20.35 3.97 -2.13
C LYS A 44 -19.64 5.30 -2.39
N PRO A 45 -19.58 5.77 -3.65
CA PRO A 45 -20.04 5.11 -4.88
C PRO A 45 -19.21 3.86 -5.23
N GLN A 46 -19.79 2.91 -5.98
CA GLN A 46 -19.05 1.72 -6.42
C GLN A 46 -18.08 2.09 -7.54
N LEU A 47 -16.82 1.72 -7.36
CA LEU A 47 -15.76 1.98 -8.32
C LEU A 47 -15.74 0.92 -9.42
N ASP A 48 -15.79 1.39 -10.67
CA ASP A 48 -15.38 0.62 -11.84
C ASP A 48 -14.28 1.41 -12.55
N LEU A 49 -13.06 0.88 -12.57
CA LEU A 49 -11.90 1.54 -13.16
C LEU A 49 -12.08 1.78 -14.66
N ARG A 50 -12.74 0.86 -15.37
CA ARG A 50 -12.99 1.00 -16.81
C ARG A 50 -13.86 2.21 -17.10
N THR A 51 -14.84 2.44 -16.23
CA THR A 51 -15.74 3.59 -16.35
C THR A 51 -15.07 4.87 -15.87
N TYR A 52 -14.40 4.86 -14.69
CA TYR A 52 -13.77 6.06 -14.13
C TYR A 52 -12.64 6.57 -15.03
N PHE A 53 -11.72 5.69 -15.42
CA PHE A 53 -10.59 6.00 -16.29
C PHE A 53 -10.94 5.89 -17.78
N THR A 54 -11.97 6.64 -18.21
CA THR A 54 -12.31 6.82 -19.63
C THR A 54 -12.53 8.30 -19.92
N GLY A 55 -11.86 8.81 -20.95
CA GLY A 55 -11.80 10.23 -21.29
C GLY A 55 -10.64 10.94 -20.60
N THR A 56 -10.71 12.27 -20.50
CA THR A 56 -9.64 13.08 -19.92
C THR A 56 -9.84 13.31 -18.42
N ILE A 57 -8.77 13.11 -17.66
CA ILE A 57 -8.69 13.29 -16.21
C ILE A 57 -7.55 14.26 -15.91
N ASP A 58 -7.83 15.25 -15.08
CA ASP A 58 -6.81 16.13 -14.53
C ASP A 58 -6.44 15.66 -13.12
N ALA A 59 -5.17 15.76 -12.76
CA ALA A 59 -4.71 15.44 -11.42
C ALA A 59 -3.76 16.50 -10.86
N TRP A 60 -3.80 16.65 -9.54
CA TRP A 60 -2.91 17.52 -8.77
C TRP A 60 -2.38 16.74 -7.58
N GLY A 61 -1.06 16.75 -7.40
CA GLY A 61 -0.43 15.96 -6.37
C GLY A 61 0.81 16.59 -5.76
N VAL A 62 1.18 16.02 -4.62
CA VAL A 62 2.38 16.34 -3.86
C VAL A 62 3.12 15.06 -3.52
N PHE A 63 4.45 15.14 -3.54
CA PHE A 63 5.32 14.14 -2.96
C PHE A 63 5.89 14.67 -1.64
N THR A 64 5.69 13.89 -0.59
CA THR A 64 6.11 14.17 0.77
C THR A 64 7.20 13.18 1.16
N ASP A 65 8.34 13.67 1.62
CA ASP A 65 9.43 12.79 2.03
C ASP A 65 9.19 12.13 3.40
N ARG A 66 10.11 11.28 3.85
CA ARG A 66 10.03 10.61 5.16
C ARG A 66 10.00 11.56 6.36
N SER A 67 10.42 12.82 6.20
CA SER A 67 10.37 13.84 7.26
C SER A 67 9.01 14.54 7.35
N GLY A 68 8.13 14.32 6.38
CA GLY A 68 6.84 15.00 6.27
C GLY A 68 6.92 16.31 5.46
N GLN A 69 8.07 16.63 4.86
CA GLN A 69 8.22 17.81 4.03
C GLN A 69 7.69 17.55 2.62
N VAL A 70 6.88 18.47 2.09
CA VAL A 70 6.52 18.47 0.67
C VAL A 70 7.72 18.93 -0.13
N VAL A 71 8.34 18.01 -0.87
CA VAL A 71 9.57 18.28 -1.64
C VAL A 71 9.28 18.43 -3.14
N LYS A 72 8.15 17.93 -3.63
CA LYS A 72 7.74 18.10 -5.03
C LYS A 72 6.23 18.27 -5.15
N ARG A 73 5.79 19.12 -6.07
CA ARG A 73 4.38 19.25 -6.48
C ARG A 73 4.29 18.95 -7.97
N PHE A 74 3.16 18.42 -8.41
CA PHE A 74 2.96 18.09 -9.81
C PHE A 74 1.50 18.16 -10.20
N THR A 75 1.27 18.35 -11.50
CA THR A 75 -0.02 18.16 -12.15
C THR A 75 0.09 17.08 -13.21
N VAL A 76 -1.01 16.42 -13.51
CA VAL A 76 -1.07 15.38 -14.55
C VAL A 76 -2.29 15.64 -15.41
N VAL A 77 -2.13 15.54 -16.72
CA VAL A 77 -3.27 15.33 -17.63
C VAL A 77 -3.20 13.90 -18.09
N MET A 78 -4.29 13.16 -17.92
CA MET A 78 -4.40 11.76 -18.31
C MET A 78 -5.42 11.63 -19.43
N ASP A 79 -5.01 11.03 -20.54
CA ASP A 79 -5.93 10.62 -21.61
C ASP A 79 -6.12 9.11 -21.53
N CYS A 80 -7.31 8.72 -21.07
CA CYS A 80 -7.61 7.35 -20.70
C CYS A 80 -8.61 6.71 -21.65
N SER A 81 -8.36 5.46 -22.05
CA SER A 81 -9.23 4.71 -22.94
C SER A 81 -9.28 3.24 -22.58
N TRP A 82 -10.42 2.59 -22.87
CA TRP A 82 -10.62 1.16 -22.66
C TRP A 82 -11.24 0.51 -23.90
N GLN A 83 -10.82 -0.72 -24.17
CA GLN A 83 -11.37 -1.59 -25.21
C GLN A 83 -11.62 -2.97 -24.59
N GLY A 84 -12.88 -3.23 -24.22
CA GLY A 84 -13.23 -4.42 -23.44
C GLY A 84 -12.52 -4.40 -22.09
N ASP A 85 -11.62 -5.36 -21.89
CA ASP A 85 -10.85 -5.53 -20.65
C ASP A 85 -9.44 -4.95 -20.71
N GLU A 86 -9.02 -4.37 -21.85
CA GLU A 86 -7.71 -3.74 -21.99
C GLU A 86 -7.85 -2.21 -21.91
N GLY A 87 -7.01 -1.57 -21.09
CA GLY A 87 -7.05 -0.14 -20.81
C GLY A 87 -5.70 0.53 -21.06
N VAL A 88 -5.72 1.79 -21.51
CA VAL A 88 -4.54 2.63 -21.65
C VAL A 88 -4.76 3.93 -20.87
N LEU A 89 -3.84 4.26 -19.96
CA LEU A 89 -3.80 5.55 -19.27
C LEU A 89 -2.51 6.27 -19.70
N ASP A 90 -2.67 7.32 -20.49
CA ASP A 90 -1.54 8.13 -20.97
C ASP A 90 -1.39 9.36 -20.08
N GLU A 91 -0.41 9.32 -19.19
CA GLU A 91 -0.21 10.29 -18.12
C GLU A 91 0.90 11.28 -18.48
N ALA A 92 0.56 12.55 -18.67
CA ALA A 92 1.49 13.64 -18.90
C ALA A 92 1.69 14.47 -17.62
N PHE A 93 2.85 14.30 -16.97
CA PHE A 93 3.22 14.98 -15.73
C PHE A 93 3.93 16.30 -16.01
N VAL A 94 3.57 17.33 -15.25
CA VAL A 94 4.31 18.59 -15.14
C VAL A 94 4.65 18.82 -13.67
N TYR A 95 5.94 18.94 -13.38
CA TYR A 95 6.43 19.14 -12.03
C TYR A 95 6.66 20.62 -11.71
N SER A 96 6.67 20.98 -10.43
CA SER A 96 6.86 22.36 -9.97
C SER A 96 8.24 22.95 -10.29
N ASP A 97 9.22 22.12 -10.63
CA ASP A 97 10.55 22.51 -11.10
C ASP A 97 10.59 22.73 -12.64
N GLY A 98 9.46 22.56 -13.34
CA GLY A 98 9.35 22.67 -14.80
C GLY A 98 9.67 21.39 -15.56
N THR A 99 10.17 20.35 -14.89
CA THR A 99 10.43 19.05 -15.54
C THR A 99 9.11 18.40 -15.96
N GLN A 100 9.18 17.59 -17.02
CA GLN A 100 8.04 16.85 -17.54
C GLN A 100 8.38 15.37 -17.63
N GLN A 101 7.36 14.53 -17.43
CA GLN A 101 7.46 13.09 -17.58
C GLN A 101 6.19 12.58 -18.24
N ARG A 102 6.31 11.49 -19.00
CA ARG A 102 5.16 10.78 -19.53
C ARG A 102 5.22 9.33 -19.08
N ARG A 103 4.09 8.80 -18.62
CA ARG A 103 3.93 7.38 -18.28
C ARG A 103 2.70 6.85 -18.99
N ILE A 104 2.83 5.72 -19.68
CA ILE A 104 1.71 5.08 -20.36
C ILE A 104 1.47 3.73 -19.69
N TRP A 105 0.39 3.65 -18.93
CA TRP A 105 -0.06 2.39 -18.36
C TRP A 105 -0.86 1.60 -19.38
N LYS A 106 -0.56 0.31 -19.48
CA LYS A 106 -1.38 -0.70 -20.16
C LYS A 106 -1.97 -1.60 -19.09
N LEU A 107 -3.27 -1.50 -18.85
CA LEU A 107 -3.99 -2.25 -17.83
C LEU A 107 -4.80 -3.36 -18.48
N LYS A 108 -5.01 -4.43 -17.71
CA LYS A 108 -5.93 -5.50 -18.03
C LYS A 108 -6.85 -5.77 -16.85
N ALA A 109 -8.16 -5.66 -17.08
CA ALA A 109 -9.18 -6.06 -16.13
C ALA A 109 -9.25 -7.59 -16.04
N GLY A 110 -9.42 -8.09 -14.83
CA GLY A 110 -9.57 -9.51 -14.52
C GLY A 110 -10.87 -9.80 -13.75
N PRO A 111 -11.13 -11.07 -13.44
CA PRO A 111 -12.31 -11.46 -12.70
C PRO A 111 -12.28 -10.88 -11.27
N ASN A 112 -13.46 -10.78 -10.66
CA ASN A 112 -13.63 -10.42 -9.25
C ASN A 112 -12.96 -9.09 -8.86
N GLY A 113 -12.87 -8.11 -9.77
CA GLY A 113 -12.28 -6.80 -9.50
C GLY A 113 -10.75 -6.79 -9.46
N THR A 114 -10.10 -7.85 -9.95
CA THR A 114 -8.63 -7.88 -10.11
C THR A 114 -8.19 -7.07 -11.33
N TYR A 115 -7.01 -6.47 -11.25
CA TYR A 115 -6.39 -5.74 -12.35
C TYR A 115 -4.90 -6.06 -12.40
N THR A 116 -4.34 -6.05 -13.60
CA THR A 116 -2.89 -6.10 -13.83
C THR A 116 -2.46 -4.96 -14.73
N GLY A 117 -1.19 -4.55 -14.67
CA GLY A 117 -0.72 -3.44 -15.47
C GLY A 117 0.78 -3.44 -15.75
N ARG A 118 1.17 -2.75 -16.81
CA ARG A 118 2.56 -2.52 -17.21
C ARG A 118 2.75 -1.08 -17.67
N ALA A 119 3.94 -0.55 -17.45
CA ALA A 119 4.43 0.70 -18.02
C ALA A 119 5.95 0.58 -18.20
N ASP A 120 6.55 1.48 -18.98
CA ASP A 120 7.96 1.39 -19.36
C ASP A 120 8.93 1.51 -18.17
N ASP A 121 8.53 2.21 -17.12
CA ASP A 121 9.28 2.41 -15.88
C ASP A 121 8.82 1.49 -14.74
N VAL A 122 7.98 0.50 -15.02
CA VAL A 122 7.49 -0.47 -14.04
C VAL A 122 8.21 -1.80 -14.21
N VAL A 123 8.82 -2.28 -13.14
CA VAL A 123 9.50 -3.58 -13.12
C VAL A 123 8.46 -4.68 -12.98
N GLY A 124 8.37 -5.54 -13.99
CA GLY A 124 7.49 -6.72 -13.96
C GLY A 124 6.04 -6.40 -14.32
N THR A 125 5.11 -6.69 -13.42
CA THR A 125 3.66 -6.47 -13.65
C THR A 125 3.04 -5.97 -12.37
N ALA A 126 2.39 -4.83 -12.45
CA ALA A 126 1.60 -4.26 -11.38
C ALA A 126 0.35 -5.12 -11.15
N SER A 127 -0.12 -5.14 -9.91
CA SER A 127 -1.32 -5.89 -9.52
C SER A 127 -2.21 -5.04 -8.64
N GLY A 128 -3.52 -5.21 -8.77
CA GLY A 128 -4.45 -4.56 -7.87
C GLY A 128 -5.81 -5.18 -7.81
N GLN A 129 -6.61 -4.62 -6.92
CA GLN A 129 -7.91 -5.15 -6.55
C GLN A 129 -8.84 -4.00 -6.19
N VAL A 130 -10.05 -4.02 -6.76
CA VAL A 130 -11.15 -3.12 -6.43
C VAL A 130 -12.07 -3.77 -5.40
N SER A 131 -12.60 -2.99 -4.47
CA SER A 131 -13.72 -3.36 -3.61
C SER A 131 -14.48 -2.13 -3.14
N GLY A 132 -15.80 -2.09 -3.39
CA GLY A 132 -16.64 -0.92 -3.12
C GLY A 132 -16.13 0.32 -3.85
N ASN A 133 -15.82 1.38 -3.12
CA ASN A 133 -15.26 2.62 -3.68
C ASN A 133 -13.73 2.64 -3.76
N ALA A 134 -13.05 1.59 -3.28
CA ALA A 134 -11.61 1.56 -3.10
C ALA A 134 -10.90 0.68 -4.14
N PHE A 135 -9.70 1.09 -4.52
CA PHE A 135 -8.77 0.32 -5.33
C PHE A 135 -7.38 0.36 -4.70
N ARG A 136 -6.77 -0.82 -4.52
CA ARG A 136 -5.38 -0.95 -4.06
C ARG A 136 -4.51 -1.40 -5.22
N TRP A 137 -3.43 -0.69 -5.49
CA TRP A 137 -2.53 -0.92 -6.61
C TRP A 137 -1.08 -1.03 -6.14
N GLY A 138 -0.45 -2.15 -6.45
CA GLY A 138 0.93 -2.45 -6.04
C GLY A 138 1.83 -2.66 -7.25
N TYR A 139 2.98 -1.99 -7.24
CA TYR A 139 3.98 -2.08 -8.32
C TYR A 139 5.37 -1.65 -7.86
N THR A 140 6.39 -2.03 -8.62
CA THR A 140 7.77 -1.59 -8.39
C THR A 140 8.17 -0.64 -9.52
N LEU A 141 8.59 0.57 -9.17
CA LEU A 141 9.01 1.61 -10.10
C LEU A 141 10.54 1.66 -10.22
N ALA A 142 11.06 1.74 -11.45
CA ALA A 142 12.45 2.02 -11.76
C ALA A 142 12.71 3.53 -11.79
N LEU A 143 13.13 4.08 -10.65
CA LEU A 143 13.32 5.52 -10.46
C LEU A 143 14.79 5.92 -10.70
N PRO A 144 15.11 6.68 -11.76
CA PRO A 144 16.45 7.25 -11.94
C PRO A 144 16.69 8.40 -10.95
N VAL A 145 17.75 8.29 -10.14
CA VAL A 145 18.23 9.32 -9.20
C VAL A 145 19.75 9.39 -9.30
N ASP A 146 20.28 10.58 -9.61
CA ASP A 146 21.73 10.86 -9.66
C ASP A 146 22.53 9.85 -10.48
N GLY A 147 22.02 9.47 -11.66
CA GLY A 147 22.68 8.53 -12.57
C GLY A 147 22.56 7.05 -12.17
N ARG A 148 21.82 6.73 -11.10
CA ARG A 148 21.52 5.36 -10.68
C ARG A 148 20.02 5.08 -10.74
N VAL A 149 19.63 3.90 -11.20
CA VAL A 149 18.24 3.45 -11.15
C VAL A 149 17.97 2.73 -9.83
N TRP A 150 16.95 3.19 -9.12
CA TRP A 150 16.47 2.60 -7.87
C TRP A 150 15.12 1.93 -8.08
N HIS A 151 14.99 0.68 -7.66
CA HIS A 151 13.70 -0.02 -7.69
C HIS A 151 12.98 0.19 -6.37
N VAL A 152 11.90 0.96 -6.40
CA VAL A 152 11.09 1.34 -5.22
C VAL A 152 9.69 0.77 -5.35
N ASP A 153 9.14 0.31 -4.23
CA ASP A 153 7.83 -0.32 -4.16
C ASP A 153 6.78 0.73 -3.83
N PHE A 154 5.69 0.74 -4.61
CA PHE A 154 4.53 1.60 -4.44
C PHE A 154 3.33 0.77 -3.98
N ASP A 155 2.64 1.27 -2.95
CA ASP A 155 1.34 0.78 -2.47
C ASP A 155 0.33 1.92 -2.49
N ASP A 156 -0.48 1.94 -3.55
CA ASP A 156 -1.40 3.01 -3.90
C ASP A 156 -2.81 2.64 -3.46
N TRP A 157 -3.44 3.51 -2.69
CA TRP A 157 -4.83 3.43 -2.31
C TRP A 157 -5.61 4.55 -2.97
N MET A 158 -6.54 4.16 -3.84
CA MET A 158 -7.45 5.07 -4.53
C MET A 158 -8.85 4.93 -3.97
N TYR A 159 -9.52 6.05 -3.73
CA TYR A 159 -10.88 6.10 -3.19
C TYR A 159 -11.74 7.01 -4.07
N LEU A 160 -12.78 6.44 -4.67
CA LEU A 160 -13.77 7.21 -5.41
C LEU A 160 -14.65 7.98 -4.42
N MET A 161 -14.67 9.30 -4.56
CA MET A 161 -15.39 10.20 -3.67
C MET A 161 -16.78 10.50 -4.21
N ASP A 162 -16.88 10.81 -5.50
CA ASP A 162 -18.11 11.18 -6.19
C ASP A 162 -18.00 10.88 -7.70
N GLU A 163 -18.88 11.46 -8.51
CA GLU A 163 -18.92 11.25 -9.96
C GLU A 163 -17.69 11.79 -10.70
N ARG A 164 -16.87 12.63 -10.07
CA ARG A 164 -15.70 13.29 -10.67
C ARG A 164 -14.41 12.98 -9.97
N VAL A 165 -14.42 12.97 -8.64
CA VAL A 165 -13.22 13.04 -7.80
C VAL A 165 -12.86 11.66 -7.27
N MET A 166 -11.59 11.32 -7.44
CA MET A 166 -10.94 10.20 -6.76
C MET A 166 -9.70 10.70 -6.04
N LEU A 167 -9.52 10.28 -4.80
CA LEU A 167 -8.31 10.57 -4.04
C LEU A 167 -7.36 9.38 -4.11
N ASN A 168 -6.07 9.64 -4.22
CA ASN A 168 -5.02 8.64 -4.13
C ASN A 168 -4.03 8.99 -3.03
N LYS A 169 -3.67 7.96 -2.27
CA LYS A 169 -2.59 7.96 -1.30
C LYS A 169 -1.67 6.78 -1.60
N ALA A 170 -0.43 7.09 -1.96
CA ALA A 170 0.56 6.09 -2.29
C ALA A 170 1.73 6.14 -1.33
N THR A 171 2.15 4.98 -0.82
CA THR A 171 3.36 4.85 -0.02
C THR A 171 4.49 4.34 -0.88
N MET A 172 5.61 5.06 -0.91
CA MET A 172 6.84 4.63 -1.58
C MET A 172 7.80 4.03 -0.55
N SER A 173 8.31 2.84 -0.81
CA SER A 173 9.21 2.13 0.09
C SER A 173 10.35 1.40 -0.64
N LYS A 174 11.40 1.05 0.10
CA LYS A 174 12.50 0.20 -0.36
C LYS A 174 12.83 -0.80 0.72
N TRP A 175 12.76 -2.10 0.41
CA TRP A 175 13.06 -3.17 1.37
C TRP A 175 12.26 -3.03 2.67
N GLY A 176 10.98 -2.61 2.55
CA GLY A 176 10.09 -2.37 3.69
C GLY A 176 10.30 -1.04 4.43
N VAL A 177 11.33 -0.26 4.07
CA VAL A 177 11.57 1.06 4.66
C VAL A 177 10.84 2.12 3.85
N LYS A 178 9.94 2.87 4.49
CA LYS A 178 9.22 3.99 3.87
C LYS A 178 10.18 5.11 3.48
N LEU A 179 10.09 5.53 2.22
CA LEU A 179 10.88 6.61 1.64
C LEU A 179 10.10 7.93 1.55
N GLY A 180 8.79 7.84 1.33
CA GLY A 180 7.90 8.99 1.21
C GLY A 180 6.48 8.56 0.84
N GLU A 181 5.65 9.56 0.57
CA GLU A 181 4.25 9.39 0.15
C GLU A 181 3.94 10.29 -1.03
N VAL A 182 3.07 9.81 -1.91
CA VAL A 182 2.40 10.65 -2.90
C VAL A 182 0.95 10.79 -2.48
N THR A 183 0.44 12.02 -2.49
CA THR A 183 -0.99 12.30 -2.37
C THR A 183 -1.43 13.06 -3.61
N LEU A 184 -2.48 12.59 -4.27
CA LEU A 184 -3.04 13.30 -5.42
C LEU A 184 -4.55 13.15 -5.49
N SER A 185 -5.20 14.14 -6.10
CA SER A 185 -6.60 14.09 -6.50
C SER A 185 -6.66 13.94 -8.01
N PHE A 186 -7.46 12.98 -8.47
CA PHE A 186 -7.91 12.87 -9.84
C PHE A 186 -9.28 13.52 -9.96
N THR A 187 -9.51 14.28 -11.02
CA THR A 187 -10.80 14.87 -11.34
C THR A 187 -11.12 14.62 -12.81
N ARG A 188 -12.23 13.93 -13.09
CA ARG A 188 -12.71 13.80 -14.46
C ARG A 188 -13.21 15.14 -15.00
N ARG A 189 -12.79 15.50 -16.22
CA ARG A 189 -13.35 16.66 -16.93
C ARG A 189 -14.83 16.48 -17.20
N THR A 190 -15.22 15.27 -17.59
CA THR A 190 -16.62 14.86 -17.74
C THR A 190 -17.01 13.96 -16.56
N PRO A 191 -18.03 14.33 -15.77
CA PRO A 191 -18.48 13.52 -14.63
C PRO A 191 -19.01 12.18 -15.10
N LEU A 192 -18.91 11.16 -14.24
CA LEU A 192 -19.63 9.91 -14.37
C LEU A 192 -21.14 10.21 -14.52
N ALA A 193 -21.79 9.45 -15.39
CA ALA A 193 -23.25 9.46 -15.43
C ALA A 193 -23.78 8.95 -14.08
N VAL A 194 -24.59 9.77 -13.41
CA VAL A 194 -25.32 9.33 -12.21
C VAL A 194 -26.27 8.23 -12.67
N LYS A 195 -26.06 6.99 -12.20
CA LYS A 195 -27.09 5.97 -12.34
C LYS A 195 -28.24 6.38 -11.42
N ALA A 196 -29.41 6.67 -11.98
CA ALA A 196 -30.62 6.83 -11.19
C ALA A 196 -30.79 5.55 -10.35
N GLY A 197 -30.81 5.73 -9.03
CA GLY A 197 -30.92 4.63 -8.06
C GLY A 197 -32.25 3.91 -8.14
#